data_AF-A0A956TQ46-F1
#
_entry.id   AF-A0A956TQ46-F1
#
_cell.length_a   1.000
_cell.length_b   1.000
_cell.length_c   1.000
_cell.angle_alpha   90.00
_cell.angle_beta   90.00
_cell.angle_gamma   90.00
#
_symmetry.space_group_name_H-M   'P 1'
#
loop_
_entity.id
_entity.type
_entity.pdbx_description
1 polymer ?
#
loop_
_entity_poly.entity_id
_entity_poly.type
_entity_poly.pdbx_seq_one_letter_code
_entity_poly.pdbx_strand_id
1 'polypeptide(L)'
;MLHEKHDDPMVVLIKGANITDPSVVDQALIDAEHLGLTVDRALVLSGHVPDSSLELVREAHKHVVSREMPLSMALKAMRLAGQERLSFKDALDRLKGIHQATASVSSLANDLTSMMLQAGYITGEQLGDAVLSSNETNLLIGQILLLKRFVTVRSLTSCLNACLLKRDMVLEDGDLIEGLKRARDHDCSLEQALFELGTYRQPVNYSLRLGDLLVMAGMINDSDLLECTELEITKKKTFAQVVKEQGLVTPGHMDTVIQVQSMVSAETIKPYMAASVLRRVVKIGVPLYQALAEVKNLENTGVDGALRIGDLLGEAGLCDQDAVERVLASQARSNIKTGRALLQAGMLSEEDLFKALRLQSLWRYGYLSRLATVKILRECSAHREDLERTFVRMGVYLPTSMQWSWV
;
A
#
# COMPACT_ATOMS: atom_id res chain seq x y z
N MET A 1 8.74 -15.89 21.53
CA MET A 1 9.93 -15.02 21.59
C MET A 1 10.18 -14.25 20.28
N LEU A 2 9.83 -14.78 19.10
CA LEU A 2 9.89 -14.02 17.82
C LEU A 2 8.93 -12.82 17.72
N HIS A 3 7.79 -12.84 18.44
CA HIS A 3 6.80 -11.76 18.37
C HIS A 3 7.14 -10.49 19.17
N GLU A 4 8.03 -10.54 20.16
CA GLU A 4 8.35 -9.36 20.99
C GLU A 4 9.41 -8.43 20.37
N LYS A 5 10.21 -8.92 19.41
CA LYS A 5 11.25 -8.12 18.74
C LYS A 5 10.79 -7.42 17.46
N HIS A 6 9.61 -7.74 16.94
CA HIS A 6 9.04 -7.02 15.79
C HIS A 6 8.66 -5.56 16.15
N ASP A 7 8.44 -5.29 17.43
CA ASP A 7 8.15 -3.96 18.00
C ASP A 7 9.41 -3.21 18.46
N ASP A 8 10.62 -3.74 18.19
CA ASP A 8 11.85 -3.00 18.48
C ASP A 8 11.84 -1.68 17.68
N PRO A 9 11.88 -0.51 18.34
CA PRO A 9 11.84 0.78 17.67
C PRO A 9 12.95 0.92 16.62
N MET A 10 14.09 0.24 16.77
CA MET A 10 15.14 0.25 15.76
C MET A 10 14.71 -0.46 14.46
N VAL A 11 14.05 -1.61 14.58
CA VAL A 11 13.56 -2.39 13.42
C VAL A 11 12.46 -1.61 12.70
N VAL A 12 11.55 -0.98 13.45
CA VAL A 12 10.49 -0.16 12.89
C VAL A 12 11.05 1.09 12.21
N LEU A 13 12.10 1.71 12.77
CA LEU A 13 12.79 2.84 12.13
C LEU A 13 13.48 2.42 10.83
N ILE A 14 14.17 1.27 10.80
CA ILE A 14 14.85 0.77 9.59
C ILE A 14 13.82 0.48 8.47
N LYS A 15 12.75 -0.25 8.80
CA LYS A 15 11.68 -0.58 7.84
C LYS A 15 10.92 0.67 7.40
N GLY A 16 10.58 1.56 8.33
CA GLY A 16 9.81 2.77 8.04
C GLY A 16 10.61 3.85 7.30
N ALA A 17 11.93 3.90 7.48
CA ALA A 17 12.83 4.75 6.72
C ALA A 17 13.05 4.25 5.28
N ASN A 18 12.61 3.02 4.97
CA ASN A 18 12.66 2.41 3.65
C ASN A 18 14.08 2.38 3.03
N ILE A 19 15.09 2.18 3.90
CA ILE A 19 16.52 2.14 3.53
C ILE A 19 16.85 0.87 2.74
N THR A 20 16.21 -0.25 3.09
CA THR A 20 16.38 -1.56 2.45
C THR A 20 15.08 -2.32 2.33
N ASP A 21 15.08 -3.34 1.45
CA ASP A 21 13.95 -4.24 1.29
C ASP A 21 13.61 -4.95 2.62
N PRO A 22 12.32 -5.10 2.96
CA PRO A 22 11.89 -5.72 4.21
C PRO A 22 12.43 -7.14 4.42
N SER A 23 12.57 -7.92 3.35
CA SER A 23 13.11 -9.28 3.39
C SER A 23 14.57 -9.34 3.84
N VAL A 24 15.37 -8.33 3.48
CA VAL A 24 16.77 -8.22 3.91
C VAL A 24 16.85 -7.87 5.39
N VAL A 25 15.92 -7.04 5.88
CA VAL A 25 15.81 -6.71 7.30
C VAL A 25 15.39 -7.93 8.13
N ASP A 26 14.47 -8.74 7.60
CA ASP A 26 14.04 -9.98 8.26
C ASP A 26 15.17 -11.02 8.32
N GLN A 27 15.97 -11.15 7.27
CA GLN A 27 17.17 -11.99 7.29
C GLN A 27 18.21 -11.47 8.28
N ALA A 28 18.47 -10.16 8.27
CA ALA A 28 19.42 -9.54 9.20
C ALA A 28 18.98 -9.65 10.67
N LEU A 29 17.66 -9.72 10.94
CA LEU A 29 17.12 -10.01 12.26
C LEU A 29 17.46 -11.42 12.75
N ILE A 30 17.35 -12.41 11.87
CA ILE A 30 17.71 -13.80 12.13
C ILE A 30 19.22 -13.88 12.39
N ASP A 31 20.03 -13.25 11.53
CA ASP A 31 21.48 -13.26 11.66
C ASP A 31 21.96 -12.53 12.93
N ALA A 32 21.32 -11.41 13.29
CA ALA A 32 21.58 -10.67 14.52
C ALA A 32 21.32 -11.53 15.77
N GLU A 33 20.27 -12.35 15.76
CA GLU A 33 19.94 -13.25 16.87
C GLU A 33 20.95 -14.39 17.01
N HIS A 34 21.36 -15.01 15.90
CA HIS A 34 22.35 -16.07 15.92
C HIS A 34 23.74 -15.60 16.35
N LEU A 35 24.11 -14.37 15.99
CA LEU A 35 25.44 -13.81 16.23
C LEU A 35 25.53 -12.93 17.49
N GLY A 36 24.40 -12.67 18.17
CA GLY A 36 24.35 -11.79 19.35
C GLY A 36 24.68 -10.33 19.03
N LEU A 37 24.34 -9.87 17.82
CA LEU A 37 24.61 -8.53 17.33
C LEU A 37 23.33 -7.67 17.34
N THR A 38 23.48 -6.36 17.24
CA THR A 38 22.36 -5.45 16.97
C THR A 38 21.99 -5.51 15.48
N VAL A 39 20.72 -5.28 15.16
CA VAL A 39 20.18 -5.41 13.78
C VAL A 39 20.91 -4.49 12.80
N ASP A 40 21.26 -3.29 13.23
CA ASP A 40 22.04 -2.34 12.43
C ASP A 40 23.45 -2.87 12.09
N ARG A 41 24.13 -3.53 13.03
CA ARG A 41 25.43 -4.15 12.79
C ARG A 41 25.32 -5.36 11.86
N ALA A 42 24.27 -6.18 11.99
CA ALA A 42 24.03 -7.29 11.09
C ALA A 42 23.78 -6.81 9.64
N LEU A 43 23.08 -5.69 9.46
CA LEU A 43 22.86 -5.07 8.15
C LEU A 43 24.14 -4.52 7.51
N VAL A 44 25.06 -3.96 8.31
CA VAL A 44 26.38 -3.52 7.80
C VAL A 44 27.25 -4.72 7.44
N LEU A 45 27.31 -5.73 8.30
CA LEU A 45 28.16 -6.91 8.08
C LEU A 45 27.71 -7.79 6.93
N SER A 46 26.40 -7.84 6.65
CA SER A 46 25.86 -8.51 5.47
C SER A 46 26.16 -7.77 4.16
N GLY A 47 26.71 -6.54 4.23
CA GLY A 47 27.10 -5.74 3.07
C GLY A 47 25.92 -5.16 2.27
N HIS A 48 24.68 -5.36 2.74
CA HIS A 48 23.48 -4.85 2.09
C HIS A 48 23.25 -3.36 2.33
N VAL A 49 23.77 -2.81 3.44
CA VAL A 49 23.59 -1.40 3.81
C VAL A 49 24.94 -0.76 4.18
N PRO A 50 25.33 0.36 3.56
CA PRO A 50 26.50 1.09 3.98
C PRO A 50 26.25 1.78 5.34
N ASP A 51 27.27 1.85 6.19
CA ASP A 51 27.15 2.37 7.56
C ASP A 51 26.66 3.83 7.60
N SER A 52 27.01 4.63 6.59
CA SER A 52 26.55 6.01 6.43
C SER A 52 25.02 6.13 6.26
N SER A 53 24.36 5.12 5.69
CA SER A 53 22.90 5.12 5.56
C SER A 53 22.17 4.83 6.87
N LEU A 54 22.87 4.25 7.86
CA LEU A 54 22.31 3.91 9.17
C LEU A 54 22.57 4.99 10.24
N GLU A 55 23.40 5.99 9.96
CA GLU A 55 23.69 7.08 10.90
C GLU A 55 22.42 7.83 11.32
N LEU A 56 21.58 8.21 10.35
CA LEU A 56 20.29 8.86 10.61
C LEU A 56 19.33 7.97 11.42
N VAL A 57 19.38 6.65 11.21
CA VAL A 57 18.57 5.67 11.98
C VAL A 57 19.03 5.63 13.43
N ARG A 58 20.34 5.60 13.67
CA ARG A 58 20.90 5.56 15.03
C ARG A 58 20.59 6.84 15.78
N GLU A 59 20.69 7.99 15.11
CA GLU A 59 20.37 9.28 15.69
C GLU A 59 18.88 9.36 16.07
N ALA A 60 17.99 8.98 15.15
CA ALA A 60 16.55 8.90 15.41
C ALA A 60 16.20 7.90 16.54
N HIS A 61 16.81 6.71 16.52
CA HIS A 61 16.60 5.67 17.53
C HIS A 61 16.97 6.16 18.93
N LYS A 62 18.07 6.92 19.07
CA LYS A 62 18.48 7.52 20.35
C LYS A 62 17.39 8.44 20.92
N HIS A 63 16.80 9.30 20.08
CA HIS A 63 15.74 10.23 20.51
C HIS A 63 14.40 9.53 20.80
N VAL A 64 14.11 8.42 20.12
CA VAL A 64 12.91 7.61 20.39
C VAL A 64 13.05 6.82 21.70
N VAL A 65 14.20 6.18 21.93
CA VAL A 65 14.47 5.43 23.16
C VAL A 65 14.57 6.34 24.38
N SER A 66 15.11 7.56 24.23
CA SER A 66 15.13 8.55 25.30
C SER A 66 13.76 9.19 25.60
N ARG A 67 12.69 8.78 24.88
CA ARG A 67 11.33 9.32 24.97
C ARG A 67 11.22 10.82 24.68
N GLU A 68 12.20 11.40 23.98
CA GLU A 68 12.18 12.81 23.58
C GLU A 68 11.23 13.04 22.39
N MET A 69 10.92 12.00 21.60
CA MET A 69 9.99 12.10 20.48
C MET A 69 9.26 10.78 20.19
N PRO A 70 8.03 10.86 19.62
CA PRO A 70 7.32 9.68 19.15
C PRO A 70 7.94 9.11 17.86
N LEU A 71 7.81 7.79 17.69
CA LEU A 71 8.34 7.02 16.56
C LEU A 71 7.92 7.57 15.19
N SER A 72 6.68 8.03 15.07
CA SER A 72 6.14 8.63 13.84
C SER A 72 6.86 9.92 13.44
N MET A 73 7.20 10.78 14.41
CA MET A 73 7.94 12.02 14.16
C MET A 73 9.39 11.73 13.76
N ALA A 74 10.02 10.74 14.40
CA ALA A 74 11.36 10.29 14.06
C ALA A 74 11.44 9.77 12.61
N LEU A 75 10.45 8.96 12.19
CA LEU A 75 10.34 8.46 10.81
C LEU A 75 10.19 9.59 9.79
N LYS A 76 9.33 10.58 10.07
CA LYS A 76 9.15 11.76 9.20
C LYS A 76 10.46 12.56 9.08
N ALA A 77 11.15 12.80 10.20
CA ALA A 77 12.42 13.53 10.24
C ALA A 77 13.52 12.83 9.46
N MET A 78 13.63 11.51 9.61
CA MET A 78 14.60 10.71 8.86
C MET A 78 14.34 10.75 7.35
N ARG A 79 13.08 10.68 6.91
CA ARG A 79 12.74 10.73 5.49
C ARG A 79 13.09 12.09 4.89
N LEU A 80 12.75 13.18 5.58
CA LEU A 80 13.10 14.52 5.13
C LEU A 80 14.63 14.70 5.07
N ALA A 81 15.36 14.23 6.09
CA ALA A 81 16.81 14.26 6.14
C ALA A 81 17.45 13.47 4.99
N GLY A 82 16.94 12.26 4.72
CA GLY A 82 17.43 11.40 3.65
C GLY A 82 17.14 11.94 2.24
N GLN A 83 15.97 12.56 2.04
CA GLN A 83 15.57 13.12 0.74
C GLN A 83 16.33 14.41 0.39
N GLU A 84 16.55 15.30 1.37
CA GLU A 84 17.21 16.60 1.13
C GLU A 84 18.70 16.62 1.52
N ARG A 85 19.27 15.49 1.97
CA ARG A 85 20.64 15.38 2.52
C ARG A 85 20.89 16.40 3.64
N LEU A 86 19.92 16.56 4.52
CA LEU A 86 20.00 17.45 5.69
C LEU A 86 20.47 16.68 6.93
N SER A 87 20.96 17.41 7.93
CA SER A 87 21.16 16.82 9.25
C SER A 87 19.81 16.49 9.90
N PHE A 88 19.77 15.48 10.78
CA PHE A 88 18.54 15.12 11.50
C PHE A 88 17.95 16.30 12.28
N LYS A 89 18.82 17.15 12.84
CA LYS A 89 18.43 18.37 13.56
C LYS A 89 17.76 19.41 12.66
N ASP A 90 18.32 19.68 11.48
CA ASP A 90 17.73 20.63 10.52
C ASP A 90 16.38 20.12 9.98
N ALA A 91 16.28 18.80 9.78
CA ALA A 91 15.03 18.15 9.38
C ALA A 91 13.95 18.30 10.47
N LEU A 92 14.30 18.17 11.75
CA LEU A 92 13.37 18.38 12.86
C LEU A 92 12.90 19.82 12.96
N ASP A 93 13.79 20.81 12.80
CA ASP A 93 13.41 22.21 12.90
C ASP A 93 12.47 22.61 11.76
N ARG A 94 12.67 22.04 10.56
CA ARG A 94 11.76 22.20 9.43
C ARG A 94 10.41 21.52 9.66
N LEU A 95 10.41 20.32 10.24
CA LEU A 95 9.18 19.62 10.62
C LEU A 95 8.42 20.29 11.75
N LYS A 96 9.08 20.97 12.69
CA LYS A 96 8.43 21.77 13.74
C LYS A 96 7.69 22.96 13.14
N GLY A 97 8.26 23.63 12.14
CA GLY A 97 7.57 24.69 11.39
C GLY A 97 6.35 24.18 10.61
N ILE A 98 6.46 22.97 10.06
CA ILE A 98 5.38 22.25 9.37
C ILE A 98 4.25 21.80 10.33
N HIS A 99 4.61 21.21 11.48
CA HIS A 99 3.66 20.69 12.48
C HIS A 99 2.85 21.83 13.13
N GLN A 100 3.42 23.02 13.28
CA GLN A 100 2.65 24.20 13.75
C GLN A 100 1.58 24.64 12.74
N ALA A 101 1.83 24.50 11.43
CA ALA A 101 0.81 24.76 10.39
C ALA A 101 -0.19 23.59 10.24
N THR A 102 0.14 22.40 10.76
CA THR A 102 -0.73 21.23 10.74
C THR A 102 -1.44 20.92 12.07
N ALA A 103 -1.15 21.66 13.14
CA ALA A 103 -1.86 21.59 14.40
C ALA A 103 -3.27 22.18 14.28
N SER A 104 -4.25 21.50 14.89
CA SER A 104 -5.66 21.86 15.02
C SER A 104 -6.50 21.81 13.73
N VAL A 105 -7.44 20.85 13.68
CA VAL A 105 -8.88 21.15 13.62
C VAL A 105 -9.60 20.02 14.37
N SER A 106 -9.74 20.16 15.69
CA SER A 106 -10.66 19.33 16.48
C SER A 106 -12.09 19.83 16.22
N SER A 107 -12.61 19.55 15.04
CA SER A 107 -14.06 19.60 14.87
C SER A 107 -14.60 18.29 15.43
N LEU A 108 -15.28 18.38 16.57
CA LEU A 108 -15.98 17.28 17.25
C LEU A 108 -16.90 16.47 16.31
N ALA A 109 -17.26 17.04 15.16
CA ALA A 109 -18.13 16.46 14.15
C ALA A 109 -17.55 16.69 12.74
N ASN A 110 -16.56 15.88 12.35
CA ASN A 110 -16.14 15.80 10.96
C ASN A 110 -17.00 14.77 10.21
N ASP A 111 -17.04 14.87 8.88
CA ASP A 111 -17.74 13.89 8.03
C ASP A 111 -17.31 12.45 8.36
N LEU A 112 -16.03 12.26 8.70
CA LEU A 112 -15.50 10.96 9.14
C LEU A 112 -16.17 10.43 10.41
N THR A 113 -16.19 11.21 11.50
CA THR A 113 -16.73 10.75 12.79
C THR A 113 -18.24 10.56 12.73
N SER A 114 -18.95 11.41 11.99
CA SER A 114 -20.39 11.28 11.75
C SER A 114 -20.75 10.04 10.94
N MET A 115 -19.98 9.68 9.90
CA MET A 115 -20.19 8.44 9.16
C MET A 115 -19.89 7.21 10.01
N MET A 116 -18.80 7.25 10.78
CA MET A 116 -18.44 6.14 11.67
C MET A 116 -19.52 5.85 12.71
N LEU A 117 -20.15 6.90 13.28
CA LEU A 117 -21.28 6.75 14.19
C LEU A 117 -22.52 6.18 13.48
N GLN A 118 -22.90 6.73 12.32
CA GLN A 118 -24.10 6.31 11.59
C GLN A 118 -24.01 4.89 11.03
N ALA A 119 -22.84 4.48 10.56
CA ALA A 119 -22.58 3.11 10.14
C ALA A 119 -22.33 2.15 11.32
N GLY A 120 -22.18 2.69 12.54
CA GLY A 120 -21.96 1.91 13.76
C GLY A 120 -20.60 1.24 13.84
N TYR A 121 -19.55 1.88 13.32
CA TYR A 121 -18.15 1.47 13.56
C TYR A 121 -17.66 1.88 14.95
N ILE A 122 -18.18 2.99 15.49
CA ILE A 122 -17.84 3.50 16.82
C ILE A 122 -19.10 3.93 17.57
N THR A 123 -19.01 3.96 18.90
CA THR A 123 -20.06 4.54 19.77
C THR A 123 -19.74 5.98 20.13
N GLY A 124 -20.74 6.72 20.64
CA GLY A 124 -20.53 8.08 21.15
C GLY A 124 -19.52 8.16 22.30
N GLU A 125 -19.45 7.13 23.15
CA GLU A 125 -18.47 7.01 24.23
C GLU A 125 -17.05 6.85 23.69
N GLN A 126 -16.86 5.93 22.74
CA GLN A 126 -15.57 5.70 22.08
C GLN A 126 -15.09 6.96 21.32
N LEU A 127 -16.01 7.69 20.69
CA LEU A 127 -15.69 8.96 20.05
C LEU A 127 -15.27 10.03 21.07
N GLY A 128 -16.00 10.16 22.18
CA GLY A 128 -15.65 11.10 23.25
C GLY A 128 -14.24 10.84 23.79
N ASP A 129 -13.94 9.57 24.09
CA ASP A 129 -12.61 9.14 24.55
C ASP A 129 -11.51 9.36 23.49
N ALA A 130 -11.80 9.15 22.20
CA ALA A 130 -10.86 9.43 21.12
C ALA A 130 -10.58 10.93 20.94
N VAL A 131 -11.59 11.78 21.07
CA VAL A 131 -11.44 13.25 20.97
C VAL A 131 -10.61 13.80 22.13
N LEU A 132 -10.84 13.32 23.36
CA LEU A 132 -10.04 13.72 24.51
C LEU A 132 -8.55 13.38 24.29
N SER A 133 -8.26 12.13 23.91
CA SER A 133 -6.89 11.74 23.60
C SER A 133 -6.30 12.48 22.39
N SER A 134 -7.12 12.90 21.42
CA SER A 134 -6.67 13.70 20.27
C SER A 134 -6.18 15.08 20.71
N ASN A 135 -6.93 15.72 21.61
CA ASN A 135 -6.54 17.01 22.15
C ASN A 135 -5.28 16.92 23.01
N GLU A 136 -5.06 15.82 23.73
CA GLU A 136 -3.87 15.62 24.55
C GLU A 136 -2.62 15.28 23.72
N THR A 137 -2.78 14.43 22.70
CA THR A 137 -1.65 13.88 21.92
C THR A 137 -1.36 14.64 20.63
N ASN A 138 -2.26 15.52 20.20
CA ASN A 138 -2.26 16.16 18.88
C ASN A 138 -2.26 15.18 17.70
N LEU A 139 -2.64 13.92 17.93
CA LEU A 139 -2.84 12.93 16.88
C LEU A 139 -4.25 13.04 16.28
N LEU A 140 -4.40 12.59 15.04
CA LEU A 140 -5.69 12.57 14.37
C LEU A 140 -6.63 11.54 15.01
N ILE A 141 -7.94 11.75 14.87
CA ILE A 141 -8.95 10.91 15.52
C ILE A 141 -8.87 9.48 14.98
N GLY A 142 -8.74 9.30 13.66
CA GLY A 142 -8.60 7.99 13.03
C GLY A 142 -7.40 7.20 13.56
N GLN A 143 -6.25 7.86 13.74
CA GLN A 143 -5.06 7.24 14.34
C GLN A 143 -5.30 6.78 15.78
N ILE A 144 -6.00 7.59 16.58
CA ILE A 144 -6.30 7.24 17.97
C ILE A 144 -7.29 6.07 18.05
N LEU A 145 -8.28 6.06 17.16
CA LEU A 145 -9.22 4.94 17.07
C LEU A 145 -8.52 3.63 16.71
N LEU A 146 -7.48 3.67 15.85
CA LEU A 146 -6.62 2.52 15.57
C LEU A 146 -5.77 2.12 16.78
N LEU A 147 -5.12 3.09 17.43
CA LEU A 147 -4.26 2.85 18.61
C LEU A 147 -5.04 2.23 19.78
N LYS A 148 -6.26 2.70 20.02
CA LYS A 148 -7.19 2.16 21.01
C LYS A 148 -7.90 0.87 20.57
N ARG A 149 -7.64 0.43 19.33
CA ARG A 149 -8.27 -0.75 18.70
C ARG A 149 -9.80 -0.70 18.66
N PHE A 150 -10.38 0.51 18.64
CA PHE A 150 -11.82 0.68 18.45
C PHE A 150 -12.22 0.42 16.99
N VAL A 151 -11.31 0.64 16.05
CA VAL A 151 -11.49 0.33 14.63
C VAL A 151 -10.28 -0.41 14.08
N THR A 152 -10.46 -1.13 12.98
CA THR A 152 -9.36 -1.76 12.22
C THR A 152 -8.87 -0.83 11.11
N VAL A 153 -7.68 -1.12 10.56
CA VAL A 153 -7.14 -0.43 9.39
C VAL A 153 -8.14 -0.45 8.24
N ARG A 154 -8.72 -1.63 7.95
CA ARG A 154 -9.73 -1.80 6.88
C ARG A 154 -10.96 -0.95 7.12
N SER A 155 -11.50 -0.95 8.34
CA SER A 155 -12.67 -0.15 8.72
C SER A 155 -12.41 1.35 8.53
N LEU A 156 -11.25 1.83 8.99
CA LEU A 156 -10.87 3.24 8.82
C LEU A 156 -10.72 3.60 7.33
N THR A 157 -10.04 2.77 6.54
CA THR A 157 -9.89 2.97 5.09
C THR A 157 -11.26 3.05 4.40
N SER A 158 -12.19 2.15 4.73
CA SER A 158 -13.56 2.19 4.20
C SER A 158 -14.28 3.50 4.55
N CYS A 159 -14.20 3.96 5.79
CA CYS A 159 -14.82 5.23 6.19
C CYS A 159 -14.18 6.44 5.52
N LEU A 160 -12.85 6.47 5.37
CA LEU A 160 -12.14 7.53 4.65
C LEU A 160 -12.51 7.55 3.16
N ASN A 161 -12.58 6.38 2.51
CA ASN A 161 -13.03 6.27 1.12
C ASN A 161 -14.49 6.73 0.96
N ALA A 162 -15.37 6.43 1.92
CA ALA A 162 -16.75 6.95 1.91
C ALA A 162 -16.79 8.48 1.98
N CYS A 163 -15.96 9.09 2.83
CA CYS A 163 -15.82 10.54 2.92
C CYS A 163 -15.35 11.17 1.60
N LEU A 164 -14.41 10.52 0.92
CA LEU A 164 -13.95 10.98 -0.41
C LEU A 164 -15.05 10.85 -1.46
N LEU A 165 -15.75 9.71 -1.52
CA LEU A 165 -16.87 9.51 -2.47
C LEU A 165 -18.02 10.49 -2.25
N LYS A 166 -18.32 10.81 -0.99
CA LYS A 166 -19.29 11.86 -0.60
C LYS A 166 -18.83 13.23 -1.11
N ARG A 167 -17.57 13.59 -0.87
CA ARG A 167 -16.98 14.88 -1.29
C ARG A 167 -17.04 15.05 -2.80
N ASP A 168 -16.75 13.98 -3.54
CA ASP A 168 -16.76 13.98 -4.99
C ASP A 168 -18.19 13.92 -5.58
N MET A 169 -19.23 13.92 -4.72
CA MET A 169 -20.66 13.85 -5.04
C MET A 169 -21.05 12.64 -5.90
N VAL A 170 -20.34 11.52 -5.74
CA VAL A 170 -20.59 10.31 -6.55
C VAL A 170 -21.80 9.54 -6.04
N LEU A 171 -22.05 9.57 -4.72
CA LEU A 171 -23.09 8.80 -4.05
C LEU A 171 -23.77 9.63 -2.96
N GLU A 172 -25.04 9.32 -2.68
CA GLU A 172 -25.79 9.93 -1.58
C GLU A 172 -25.37 9.34 -0.23
N ASP A 173 -25.53 10.13 0.83
CA ASP A 173 -25.17 9.74 2.21
C ASP A 173 -25.82 8.41 2.64
N GLY A 174 -27.07 8.16 2.23
CA GLY A 174 -27.79 6.94 2.55
C GLY A 174 -27.13 5.68 1.98
N ASP A 175 -26.76 5.72 0.70
CA ASP A 175 -26.10 4.60 0.01
C ASP A 175 -24.71 4.32 0.60
N LEU A 176 -23.97 5.38 0.96
CA LEU A 176 -22.67 5.25 1.60
C LEU A 176 -22.78 4.63 2.99
N ILE A 177 -23.76 5.04 3.79
CA ILE A 177 -23.98 4.47 5.13
C ILE A 177 -24.38 2.99 5.02
N GLU A 178 -25.24 2.64 4.07
CA GLU A 178 -25.64 1.25 3.87
C GLU A 178 -24.48 0.40 3.36
N GLY A 179 -23.69 0.90 2.41
CA GLY A 179 -22.45 0.27 1.96
C GLY A 179 -21.45 0.08 3.11
N LEU A 180 -21.31 1.08 3.98
CA LEU A 180 -20.43 1.01 5.15
C LEU A 180 -20.90 -0.02 6.19
N LYS A 181 -22.20 -0.14 6.44
CA LYS A 181 -22.77 -1.18 7.31
C LYS A 181 -22.52 -2.57 6.73
N ARG A 182 -22.79 -2.75 5.43
CA ARG A 182 -22.57 -4.01 4.74
C ARG A 182 -21.09 -4.41 4.72
N ALA A 183 -20.19 -3.43 4.54
CA ALA A 183 -18.74 -3.62 4.62
C ALA A 183 -18.29 -4.08 6.01
N ARG A 184 -18.88 -3.51 7.07
CA ARG A 184 -18.62 -3.92 8.46
C ARG A 184 -19.09 -5.34 8.73
N ASP A 185 -20.31 -5.66 8.31
CA ASP A 185 -20.95 -6.93 8.64
C ASP A 185 -20.33 -8.12 7.88
N HIS A 186 -19.77 -7.87 6.68
CA HIS A 186 -19.11 -8.88 5.85
C HIS A 186 -17.57 -8.79 5.86
N ASP A 187 -17.00 -7.90 6.67
CA ASP A 187 -15.55 -7.64 6.76
C ASP A 187 -14.89 -7.44 5.38
N CYS A 188 -15.52 -6.63 4.52
CA CYS A 188 -15.04 -6.33 3.18
C CYS A 188 -14.77 -4.83 2.97
N SER A 189 -14.22 -4.45 1.81
CA SER A 189 -14.02 -3.03 1.48
C SER A 189 -15.34 -2.35 1.15
N LEU A 190 -15.40 -1.01 1.33
CA LEU A 190 -16.56 -0.22 0.94
C LEU A 190 -16.92 -0.42 -0.54
N GLU A 191 -15.92 -0.41 -1.43
CA GLU A 191 -16.14 -0.54 -2.86
C GLU A 191 -16.76 -1.89 -3.23
N GLN A 192 -16.35 -2.97 -2.56
CA GLN A 192 -16.97 -4.28 -2.72
C GLN A 192 -18.42 -4.28 -2.21
N ALA A 193 -18.67 -3.72 -1.02
CA ALA A 193 -20.01 -3.66 -0.46
C ALA A 193 -20.99 -2.86 -1.33
N LEU A 194 -20.56 -1.70 -1.85
CA LEU A 194 -21.38 -0.89 -2.76
C LEU A 194 -21.60 -1.57 -4.12
N PHE A 195 -20.62 -2.33 -4.60
CA PHE A 195 -20.77 -3.14 -5.81
C PHE A 195 -21.81 -4.24 -5.61
N GLU A 196 -21.75 -4.97 -4.49
CA GLU A 196 -22.73 -6.02 -4.13
C GLU A 196 -24.14 -5.44 -3.96
N LEU A 197 -24.28 -4.21 -3.49
CA LEU A 197 -25.55 -3.48 -3.39
C LEU A 197 -26.03 -2.92 -4.74
N GLY A 198 -25.20 -2.95 -5.78
CA GLY A 198 -25.52 -2.42 -7.11
C GLY A 198 -25.52 -0.90 -7.22
N THR A 199 -25.11 -0.19 -6.17
CA THR A 199 -25.07 1.28 -6.11
C THR A 199 -23.77 1.85 -6.69
N TYR A 200 -22.71 1.04 -6.76
CA TYR A 200 -21.43 1.43 -7.33
C TYR A 200 -21.05 0.57 -8.53
N ARG A 201 -20.65 1.24 -9.62
CA ARG A 201 -20.01 0.60 -10.77
C ARG A 201 -18.60 1.17 -10.88
N GLN A 202 -17.61 0.28 -10.94
CA GLN A 202 -16.24 0.72 -11.14
C GLN A 202 -16.13 1.48 -12.47
N PRO A 203 -15.54 2.69 -12.49
CA PRO A 203 -15.28 3.37 -13.73
C PRO A 203 -14.38 2.51 -14.62
N VAL A 204 -14.75 2.41 -15.91
CA VAL A 204 -14.04 1.60 -16.92
C VAL A 204 -12.55 1.98 -16.98
N ASN A 205 -12.26 3.27 -16.79
CA ASN A 205 -10.91 3.83 -16.70
C ASN A 205 -10.68 4.30 -15.26
N TYR A 206 -10.36 3.36 -14.37
CA TYR A 206 -9.95 3.74 -13.01
C TYR A 206 -8.65 4.55 -13.09
N SER A 207 -8.73 5.85 -12.81
CA SER A 207 -7.55 6.69 -12.68
C SER A 207 -6.83 6.30 -11.39
N LEU A 208 -5.58 5.86 -11.53
CA LEU A 208 -4.71 5.56 -10.39
C LEU A 208 -4.63 6.79 -9.47
N ARG A 209 -5.09 6.67 -8.22
CA ARG A 209 -5.04 7.80 -7.27
C ARG A 209 -3.59 8.12 -6.91
N LEU A 210 -3.35 9.38 -6.58
CA LEU A 210 -2.01 9.87 -6.26
C LEU A 210 -1.43 9.15 -5.04
N GLY A 211 -2.24 8.97 -3.99
CA GLY A 211 -1.84 8.23 -2.78
C GLY A 211 -1.46 6.79 -3.08
N ASP A 212 -2.26 6.09 -3.90
CA ASP A 212 -1.98 4.72 -4.31
C ASP A 212 -0.65 4.62 -5.08
N LEU A 213 -0.38 5.53 -6.02
CA LEU A 213 0.88 5.56 -6.76
C LEU A 213 2.09 5.80 -5.84
N LEU A 214 1.96 6.71 -4.86
CA LEU A 214 3.02 7.00 -3.89
C LEU A 214 3.34 5.78 -3.02
N VAL A 215 2.33 5.02 -2.57
CA VAL A 215 2.54 3.77 -1.82
C VAL A 215 3.17 2.71 -2.72
N MET A 216 2.66 2.51 -3.94
CA MET A 216 3.24 1.55 -4.91
C MET A 216 4.72 1.87 -5.23
N ALA A 217 5.08 3.16 -5.31
CA ALA A 217 6.46 3.60 -5.52
C ALA A 217 7.33 3.45 -4.25
N GLY A 218 6.73 3.21 -3.09
CA GLY A 218 7.40 3.15 -1.79
C GLY A 218 7.84 4.53 -1.28
N MET A 219 7.19 5.60 -1.72
CA MET A 219 7.48 6.97 -1.27
C MET A 219 6.80 7.28 0.07
N ILE A 220 5.63 6.68 0.30
CA ILE A 220 4.89 6.72 1.57
C ILE A 220 4.44 5.30 1.94
N ASN A 221 4.11 5.05 3.20
CA ASN A 221 3.54 3.77 3.65
C ASN A 221 2.02 3.88 3.87
N ASP A 222 1.36 2.77 4.21
CA ASP A 222 -0.10 2.72 4.43
C ASP A 222 -0.55 3.63 5.59
N SER A 223 0.27 3.75 6.64
CA SER A 223 -0.04 4.64 7.77
C SER A 223 0.01 6.11 7.36
N ASP A 224 0.98 6.49 6.54
CA ASP A 224 1.10 7.85 5.99
C ASP A 224 -0.07 8.16 5.05
N LEU A 225 -0.49 7.18 4.24
CA LEU A 225 -1.64 7.30 3.35
C LEU A 225 -2.91 7.61 4.15
N LEU A 226 -3.19 6.83 5.21
CA LEU A 226 -4.34 7.05 6.08
C LEU A 226 -4.32 8.43 6.76
N GLU A 227 -3.16 8.81 7.33
CA GLU A 227 -2.99 10.12 7.97
C GLU A 227 -3.23 11.26 6.97
N CYS A 228 -2.64 11.16 5.78
CA CYS A 228 -2.79 12.17 4.75
C CYS A 228 -4.23 12.27 4.24
N THR A 229 -4.92 11.15 4.07
CA THR A 229 -6.33 11.15 3.66
C THR A 229 -7.22 11.74 4.75
N GLU A 230 -6.98 11.44 6.03
CA GLU A 230 -7.74 12.04 7.13
C GLU A 230 -7.53 13.57 7.20
N LEU A 231 -6.30 14.03 7.01
CA LEU A 231 -5.97 15.46 6.89
C LEU A 231 -6.61 16.10 5.66
N GLU A 232 -6.63 15.41 4.53
CA GLU A 232 -7.27 15.86 3.29
C GLU A 232 -8.75 16.19 3.52
N ILE A 233 -9.46 15.27 4.17
CA ILE A 233 -10.88 15.41 4.50
C ILE A 233 -11.07 16.52 5.54
N THR A 234 -10.33 16.46 6.64
CA THR A 234 -10.49 17.38 7.79
C THR A 234 -10.17 18.83 7.42
N LYS A 235 -9.14 19.04 6.60
CA LYS A 235 -8.66 20.39 6.24
C LYS A 235 -9.17 20.87 4.89
N LYS A 236 -9.91 20.04 4.15
CA LYS A 236 -10.42 20.34 2.81
C LYS A 236 -9.31 20.81 1.86
N LYS A 237 -8.14 20.18 1.95
CA LYS A 237 -6.98 20.42 1.07
C LYS A 237 -6.89 19.32 0.02
N THR A 238 -6.06 19.50 -1.00
CA THR A 238 -5.77 18.40 -1.94
C THR A 238 -4.77 17.43 -1.33
N PHE A 239 -4.86 16.13 -1.66
CA PHE A 239 -3.92 15.13 -1.17
C PHE A 239 -2.44 15.52 -1.44
N ALA A 240 -2.16 16.07 -2.64
CA ALA A 240 -0.83 16.55 -3.01
C ALA A 240 -0.31 17.68 -2.10
N GLN A 241 -1.20 18.59 -1.67
CA GLN A 241 -0.84 19.66 -0.73
C GLN A 241 -0.53 19.08 0.64
N VAL A 242 -1.37 18.17 1.15
CA VAL A 242 -1.18 17.53 2.45
C VAL A 242 0.16 16.78 2.51
N VAL A 243 0.47 15.98 1.50
CA VAL A 243 1.72 15.21 1.43
C VAL A 243 2.95 16.13 1.42
N LYS A 244 2.89 17.25 0.68
CA LYS A 244 3.97 18.25 0.67
C LYS A 244 4.11 18.96 2.01
N GLU A 245 2.99 19.37 2.60
CA GLU A 245 2.98 20.02 3.91
C GLU A 245 3.56 19.07 4.96
N GLN A 246 3.20 17.79 4.96
CA GLN A 246 3.74 16.78 5.87
C GLN A 246 5.24 16.45 5.65
N GLY A 247 5.88 17.01 4.62
CA GLY A 247 7.28 16.75 4.31
C GLY A 247 7.55 15.31 3.84
N LEU A 248 6.52 14.59 3.39
CA LEU A 248 6.65 13.22 2.91
C LEU A 248 7.26 13.15 1.51
N VAL A 249 6.96 14.17 0.68
CA VAL A 249 7.44 14.29 -0.69
C VAL A 249 7.82 15.75 -0.96
N THR A 250 9.02 15.97 -1.49
CA THR A 250 9.49 17.31 -1.88
C THR A 250 8.68 17.89 -3.05
N PRO A 251 8.62 19.23 -3.22
CA PRO A 251 7.91 19.84 -4.34
C PRO A 251 8.38 19.33 -5.72
N GLY A 252 9.68 19.20 -5.94
CA GLY A 252 10.22 18.72 -7.23
C GLY A 252 9.89 17.24 -7.51
N HIS A 253 9.89 16.39 -6.48
CA HIS A 253 9.43 15.01 -6.62
C HIS A 253 7.93 14.95 -6.86
N MET A 254 7.13 15.81 -6.22
CA MET A 254 5.69 15.87 -6.44
C MET A 254 5.34 16.19 -7.90
N ASP A 255 6.05 17.14 -8.52
CA ASP A 255 5.85 17.46 -9.94
C ASP A 255 6.14 16.26 -10.84
N THR A 256 7.20 15.49 -10.52
CA THR A 256 7.52 14.24 -11.22
C THR A 256 6.44 13.18 -11.03
N VAL A 257 5.90 13.04 -9.81
CA VAL A 257 4.81 12.09 -9.52
C VAL A 257 3.56 12.44 -10.31
N ILE A 258 3.18 13.72 -10.34
CA ILE A 258 2.02 14.19 -11.12
C ILE A 258 2.24 13.93 -12.61
N GLN A 259 3.43 14.20 -13.13
CA GLN A 259 3.78 13.91 -14.52
C GLN A 259 3.64 12.40 -14.83
N VAL A 260 4.19 11.53 -13.99
CA VAL A 260 4.09 10.08 -14.18
C VAL A 260 2.64 9.59 -14.02
N GLN A 261 1.88 10.13 -13.07
CA GLN A 261 0.46 9.80 -12.90
C GLN A 261 -0.35 10.14 -14.16
N SER A 262 -0.11 11.32 -14.76
CA SER A 262 -0.76 11.71 -16.01
C SER A 262 -0.43 10.79 -17.19
N MET A 263 0.79 10.24 -17.24
CA MET A 263 1.18 9.22 -18.22
C MET A 263 0.37 7.92 -18.07
N VAL A 264 0.04 7.54 -16.82
CA VAL A 264 -0.85 6.40 -16.54
C VAL A 264 -2.28 6.73 -16.97
N SER A 265 -2.79 7.92 -16.65
CA SER A 265 -4.13 8.36 -17.07
C SER A 265 -4.28 8.46 -18.59
N ALA A 266 -3.19 8.77 -19.30
CA ALA A 266 -3.12 8.76 -20.76
C ALA A 266 -2.86 7.37 -21.36
N GLU A 267 -2.84 6.30 -20.55
CA GLU A 267 -2.60 4.90 -20.95
C GLU A 267 -1.27 4.66 -21.67
N THR A 268 -0.30 5.57 -21.51
CA THR A 268 1.04 5.47 -22.14
C THR A 268 1.98 4.52 -21.41
N ILE A 269 1.72 4.30 -20.12
CA ILE A 269 2.42 3.36 -19.24
C ILE A 269 1.42 2.74 -18.25
N LYS A 270 1.72 1.54 -17.76
CA LYS A 270 0.89 0.85 -16.77
C LYS A 270 1.19 1.32 -15.33
N PRO A 271 0.25 1.19 -14.38
CA PRO A 271 0.45 1.55 -12.96
C PRO A 271 1.74 0.96 -12.33
N TYR A 272 2.03 -0.32 -12.54
CA TYR A 272 3.24 -0.94 -11.99
C TYR A 272 4.53 -0.33 -12.57
N MET A 273 4.49 0.07 -13.85
CA MET A 273 5.63 0.73 -14.51
C MET A 273 5.84 2.12 -13.93
N ALA A 274 4.77 2.88 -13.72
CA ALA A 274 4.81 4.19 -13.08
C ALA A 274 5.46 4.12 -11.69
N ALA A 275 5.07 3.15 -10.87
CA ALA A 275 5.68 2.90 -9.57
C ALA A 275 7.18 2.55 -9.69
N SER A 276 7.57 1.74 -10.67
CA SER A 276 8.98 1.41 -10.93
C SER A 276 9.78 2.64 -11.41
N VAL A 277 9.21 3.46 -12.28
CA VAL A 277 9.84 4.70 -12.78
C VAL A 277 10.08 5.66 -11.62
N LEU A 278 9.06 5.91 -10.79
CA LEU A 278 9.20 6.79 -9.64
C LEU A 278 10.22 6.29 -8.63
N ARG A 279 10.27 4.97 -8.40
CA ARG A 279 11.29 4.38 -7.53
C ARG A 279 12.70 4.65 -8.06
N ARG A 280 12.94 4.57 -9.38
CA ARG A 280 14.24 4.90 -9.99
C ARG A 280 14.55 6.39 -9.89
N VAL A 281 13.59 7.26 -10.21
CA VAL A 281 13.83 8.71 -10.19
C VAL A 281 14.08 9.20 -8.76
N VAL A 282 13.25 8.78 -7.81
CA VAL A 282 13.29 9.29 -6.43
C VAL A 282 14.35 8.58 -5.58
N LYS A 283 14.52 7.25 -5.69
CA LYS A 283 15.51 6.52 -4.88
C LYS A 283 16.91 6.50 -5.50
N ILE A 284 17.01 6.33 -6.82
CA ILE A 284 18.30 6.18 -7.52
C ILE A 284 18.80 7.53 -8.04
N GLY A 285 17.92 8.52 -8.23
CA GLY A 285 18.28 9.84 -8.76
C GLY A 285 18.48 9.83 -10.28
N VAL A 286 17.90 8.86 -10.98
CA VAL A 286 17.97 8.76 -12.45
C VAL A 286 17.02 9.78 -13.07
N PRO A 287 17.41 10.48 -14.16
CA PRO A 287 16.49 11.36 -14.87
C PRO A 287 15.24 10.62 -15.38
N LEU A 288 14.08 11.28 -15.35
CA LEU A 288 12.80 10.67 -15.71
C LEU A 288 12.81 10.00 -17.10
N TYR A 289 13.41 10.63 -18.10
CA TYR A 289 13.48 10.09 -19.46
C TYR A 289 14.25 8.76 -19.52
N GLN A 290 15.35 8.65 -18.76
CA GLN A 290 16.16 7.44 -18.70
C GLN A 290 15.41 6.33 -17.96
N ALA A 291 14.80 6.65 -16.81
CA ALA A 291 14.00 5.70 -16.05
C ALA A 291 12.84 5.13 -16.88
N LEU A 292 12.18 5.96 -17.70
CA LEU A 292 11.12 5.53 -18.61
C LEU A 292 11.64 4.58 -19.69
N ALA A 293 12.78 4.89 -20.31
CA ALA A 293 13.37 4.03 -21.33
C ALA A 293 13.76 2.66 -20.77
N GLU A 294 14.38 2.63 -19.59
CA GLU A 294 14.81 1.40 -18.93
C GLU A 294 13.62 0.51 -18.56
N VAL A 295 12.56 1.08 -17.98
CA VAL A 295 11.36 0.30 -17.59
C VAL A 295 10.61 -0.24 -18.81
N LYS A 296 10.51 0.54 -19.90
CA LYS A 296 9.91 0.05 -21.16
C LYS A 296 10.72 -1.08 -21.79
N ASN A 297 12.05 -0.97 -21.78
CA ASN A 297 12.91 -2.02 -22.32
C ASN A 297 12.78 -3.33 -21.52
N LEU A 298 12.67 -3.25 -20.19
CA LEU A 298 12.42 -4.42 -19.34
C LEU A 298 11.07 -5.07 -19.65
N GLU A 299 10.03 -4.31 -19.96
CA GLU A 299 8.73 -4.87 -20.34
C GLU A 299 8.77 -5.57 -21.71
N ASN A 300 9.44 -4.97 -22.70
CA ASN A 300 9.55 -5.54 -24.06
C ASN A 300 10.34 -6.86 -24.11
N THR A 301 11.08 -7.22 -23.05
CA THR A 301 11.70 -8.56 -22.95
C THR A 301 10.70 -9.66 -22.55
N GLY A 302 9.51 -9.29 -22.07
CA GLY A 302 8.41 -10.22 -21.83
C GLY A 302 7.68 -10.56 -23.13
N VAL A 303 7.23 -11.80 -23.28
CA VAL A 303 6.41 -12.22 -24.42
C VAL A 303 5.16 -11.34 -24.47
N ASP A 304 5.05 -10.55 -25.54
CA ASP A 304 4.08 -9.47 -25.77
C ASP A 304 2.65 -9.99 -26.09
N GLY A 305 2.26 -11.10 -25.44
CA GLY A 305 0.98 -11.77 -25.62
C GLY A 305 0.02 -11.51 -24.47
N ALA A 306 -1.28 -11.56 -24.78
CA ALA A 306 -2.32 -11.68 -23.75
C ALA A 306 -1.97 -12.86 -22.82
N LEU A 307 -1.75 -12.59 -21.53
CA LEU A 307 -1.48 -13.63 -20.53
C LEU A 307 -2.74 -14.48 -20.37
N ARG A 308 -2.82 -15.62 -21.06
CA ARG A 308 -3.95 -16.54 -20.93
C ARG A 308 -3.85 -17.24 -19.58
N ILE A 309 -4.99 -17.70 -19.07
CA ILE A 309 -5.01 -18.37 -17.76
C ILE A 309 -4.19 -19.67 -17.78
N GLY A 310 -4.20 -20.39 -18.91
CA GLY A 310 -3.37 -21.59 -19.09
C GLY A 310 -1.87 -21.29 -19.00
N ASP A 311 -1.42 -20.22 -19.66
CA ASP A 311 -0.01 -19.80 -19.62
C ASP A 311 0.42 -19.41 -18.20
N LEU A 312 -0.42 -18.66 -17.49
CA LEU A 312 -0.17 -18.27 -16.09
C LEU A 312 -0.07 -19.51 -15.17
N LEU A 313 -0.98 -20.47 -15.32
CA LEU A 313 -0.98 -21.71 -14.53
C LEU A 313 0.26 -22.58 -14.83
N GLY A 314 0.63 -22.69 -16.11
CA GLY A 314 1.83 -23.41 -16.53
C GLY A 314 3.12 -22.75 -16.03
N GLU A 315 3.29 -21.44 -16.25
CA GLU A 315 4.46 -20.69 -15.79
C GLU A 315 4.61 -20.68 -14.26
N ALA A 316 3.49 -20.68 -13.52
CA ALA A 316 3.50 -20.78 -12.07
C ALA A 316 3.78 -22.21 -11.56
N GLY A 317 3.70 -23.23 -12.42
CA GLY A 317 3.94 -24.64 -12.09
C GLY A 317 2.75 -25.36 -11.47
N LEU A 318 1.54 -24.82 -11.61
CA LEU A 318 0.30 -25.41 -11.07
C LEU A 318 -0.30 -26.46 -12.01
N CYS A 319 -0.01 -26.39 -13.30
CA CYS A 319 -0.45 -27.38 -14.29
C CYS A 319 0.70 -27.74 -15.22
N ASP A 320 0.74 -29.02 -15.62
CA ASP A 320 1.67 -29.48 -16.65
C ASP A 320 1.32 -28.83 -18.00
N GLN A 321 2.31 -28.24 -18.66
CA GLN A 321 2.13 -27.42 -19.86
C GLN A 321 1.57 -28.25 -21.02
N ASP A 322 2.01 -29.49 -21.16
CA ASP A 322 1.52 -30.46 -22.16
C ASP A 322 0.08 -30.89 -21.88
N ALA A 323 -0.33 -30.90 -20.61
CA ALA A 323 -1.70 -31.23 -20.21
C ALA A 323 -2.64 -30.05 -20.44
N VAL A 324 -2.17 -28.82 -20.21
CA VAL A 324 -2.90 -27.59 -20.56
C VAL A 324 -3.10 -27.50 -22.07
N GLU A 325 -2.08 -27.78 -22.88
CA GLU A 325 -2.19 -27.76 -24.34
C GLU A 325 -3.20 -28.77 -24.89
N ARG A 326 -3.25 -29.99 -24.32
CA ARG A 326 -4.26 -31.00 -24.69
C ARG A 326 -5.69 -30.56 -24.40
N VAL A 327 -5.91 -29.85 -23.28
CA VAL A 327 -7.22 -29.30 -22.92
C VAL A 327 -7.57 -28.08 -23.79
N LEU A 328 -6.58 -27.27 -24.15
CA LEU A 328 -6.77 -26.12 -25.05
C LEU A 328 -7.07 -26.55 -26.49
N ALA A 329 -6.44 -27.63 -26.98
CA ALA A 329 -6.66 -28.19 -28.30
C ALA A 329 -8.09 -28.72 -28.50
N SER A 330 -8.80 -29.08 -27.42
CA SER A 330 -10.09 -29.75 -27.50
C SER A 330 -11.30 -28.82 -27.56
N GLN A 331 -11.27 -27.55 -27.07
CA GLN A 331 -12.40 -26.61 -27.27
C GLN A 331 -12.26 -25.13 -26.78
N ALA A 332 -11.15 -24.65 -26.22
CA ALA A 332 -11.14 -23.39 -25.45
C ALA A 332 -10.43 -22.20 -26.13
N ARG A 333 -11.19 -21.25 -26.67
CA ARG A 333 -10.70 -19.93 -27.13
C ARG A 333 -10.82 -18.81 -26.08
N SER A 334 -11.34 -19.09 -24.88
CA SER A 334 -11.49 -18.08 -23.81
C SER A 334 -11.04 -18.59 -22.45
N ASN A 335 -10.53 -17.69 -21.60
CA ASN A 335 -10.04 -18.00 -20.25
C ASN A 335 -11.09 -18.72 -19.38
N ILE A 336 -12.37 -18.36 -19.54
CA ILE A 336 -13.49 -18.98 -18.81
C ILE A 336 -13.66 -20.45 -19.22
N LYS A 337 -13.57 -20.74 -20.53
CA LYS A 337 -13.69 -22.12 -21.05
C LYS A 337 -12.48 -22.95 -20.63
N THR A 338 -11.28 -22.37 -20.68
CA THR A 338 -10.04 -23.04 -20.23
C THR A 338 -10.13 -23.37 -18.74
N GLY A 339 -10.51 -22.39 -17.90
CA GLY A 339 -10.67 -22.61 -16.46
C GLY A 339 -11.67 -23.73 -16.14
N ARG A 340 -12.86 -23.70 -16.76
CA ARG A 340 -13.86 -24.77 -16.59
C ARG A 340 -13.36 -26.13 -17.04
N ALA A 341 -12.66 -26.21 -18.17
CA ALA A 341 -12.15 -27.47 -18.68
C ALA A 341 -11.06 -28.06 -17.78
N LEU A 342 -10.18 -27.22 -17.21
CA LEU A 342 -9.15 -27.64 -16.25
C LEU A 342 -9.76 -28.11 -14.92
N LEU A 343 -10.82 -27.45 -14.44
CA LEU A 343 -11.59 -27.90 -13.27
C LEU A 343 -12.25 -29.26 -13.53
N GLN A 344 -12.92 -29.42 -14.68
CA GLN A 344 -13.58 -30.68 -15.05
C GLN A 344 -12.60 -31.84 -15.23
N ALA A 345 -11.37 -31.55 -15.67
CA ALA A 345 -10.30 -32.53 -15.78
C ALA A 345 -9.65 -32.90 -14.44
N GLY A 346 -10.05 -32.25 -13.32
CA GLY A 346 -9.47 -32.47 -12.00
C GLY A 346 -8.01 -32.00 -11.86
N MET A 347 -7.56 -31.15 -12.78
CA MET A 347 -6.17 -30.68 -12.84
C MET A 347 -5.92 -29.43 -11.96
N LEU A 348 -6.99 -28.78 -11.52
CA LEU A 348 -6.94 -27.53 -10.77
C LEU A 348 -8.06 -27.55 -9.72
N SER A 349 -7.80 -26.95 -8.56
CA SER A 349 -8.86 -26.68 -7.59
C SER A 349 -9.64 -25.41 -7.97
N GLU A 350 -10.88 -25.30 -7.49
CA GLU A 350 -11.68 -24.08 -7.67
C GLU A 350 -10.98 -22.86 -7.03
N GLU A 351 -10.35 -23.07 -5.87
CA GLU A 351 -9.56 -22.05 -5.16
C GLU A 351 -8.40 -21.52 -6.00
N ASP A 352 -7.61 -22.42 -6.62
CA ASP A 352 -6.47 -22.03 -7.47
C ASP A 352 -6.93 -21.30 -8.73
N LEU A 353 -8.09 -21.65 -9.28
CA LEU A 353 -8.67 -20.93 -10.42
C LEU A 353 -9.04 -19.50 -10.06
N PHE A 354 -9.72 -19.30 -8.91
CA PHE A 354 -10.08 -17.96 -8.43
C PHE A 354 -8.83 -17.09 -8.22
N LYS A 355 -7.77 -17.67 -7.63
CA LYS A 355 -6.48 -16.99 -7.45
C LYS A 355 -5.86 -16.58 -8.78
N ALA A 356 -5.81 -17.49 -9.75
CA ALA A 356 -5.26 -17.22 -11.08
C ALA A 356 -6.06 -16.16 -11.86
N LEU A 357 -7.40 -16.22 -11.83
CA LEU A 357 -8.26 -15.23 -12.46
C LEU A 357 -8.07 -13.83 -11.86
N ARG A 358 -7.96 -13.74 -10.53
CA ARG A 358 -7.73 -12.46 -9.85
C ARG A 358 -6.37 -11.86 -10.22
N LEU A 359 -5.31 -12.65 -10.21
CA LEU A 359 -3.97 -12.21 -10.61
C LEU A 359 -3.91 -11.82 -12.10
N GLN A 360 -4.62 -12.54 -12.97
CA GLN A 360 -4.76 -12.17 -14.39
C GLN A 360 -5.46 -10.80 -14.55
N SER A 361 -6.53 -10.54 -13.78
CA SER A 361 -7.19 -9.23 -13.80
C SER A 361 -6.25 -8.11 -13.35
N LEU A 362 -5.48 -8.31 -12.28
CA LEU A 362 -4.48 -7.34 -11.81
C LEU A 362 -3.38 -7.07 -12.84
N TRP A 363 -2.94 -8.10 -13.57
CA TRP A 363 -2.04 -7.95 -14.70
C TRP A 363 -2.68 -7.16 -15.85
N ARG A 364 -3.92 -7.48 -16.21
CA ARG A 364 -4.68 -6.80 -17.29
C ARG A 364 -4.86 -5.32 -17.00
N TYR A 365 -5.18 -4.96 -15.75
CA TYR A 365 -5.27 -3.57 -15.30
C TYR A 365 -3.90 -2.91 -15.09
N GLY A 366 -2.80 -3.64 -15.26
CA GLY A 366 -1.45 -3.10 -15.17
C GLY A 366 -0.98 -2.78 -13.75
N TYR A 367 -1.58 -3.39 -12.72
CA TYR A 367 -1.10 -3.28 -11.34
C TYR A 367 0.03 -4.27 -11.04
N LEU A 368 0.14 -5.36 -11.81
CA LEU A 368 1.21 -6.34 -11.70
C LEU A 368 1.87 -6.58 -13.06
N SER A 369 3.19 -6.79 -13.04
CA SER A 369 3.93 -7.30 -14.21
C SER A 369 3.74 -8.81 -14.36
N ARG A 370 3.94 -9.37 -15.57
CA ARG A 370 3.81 -10.83 -15.80
C ARG A 370 4.66 -11.64 -14.82
N LEU A 371 5.93 -11.22 -14.63
CA LEU A 371 6.85 -11.86 -13.69
C LEU A 371 6.34 -11.82 -12.25
N ALA A 372 5.81 -10.68 -11.81
CA ALA A 372 5.23 -10.54 -10.47
C ALA A 372 3.99 -11.44 -10.32
N THR A 373 3.09 -11.44 -11.30
CA THR A 373 1.88 -12.26 -11.33
C THR A 373 2.19 -13.75 -11.20
N VAL A 374 3.13 -14.26 -12.00
CA VAL A 374 3.57 -15.67 -11.96
C VAL A 374 4.21 -16.01 -10.62
N LYS A 375 5.09 -15.13 -10.12
CA LYS A 375 5.77 -15.33 -8.83
C LYS A 375 4.77 -15.39 -7.67
N ILE A 376 3.80 -14.48 -7.62
CA ILE A 376 2.78 -14.43 -6.57
C ILE A 376 1.92 -15.70 -6.59
N LEU A 377 1.49 -16.16 -7.78
CA LEU A 377 0.70 -17.40 -7.88
C LEU A 377 1.48 -18.62 -7.38
N ARG A 378 2.76 -18.72 -7.77
CA ARG A 378 3.66 -19.79 -7.32
C ARG A 378 3.85 -19.79 -5.81
N GLU A 379 4.13 -18.63 -5.22
CA GLU A 379 4.33 -18.45 -3.78
C GLU A 379 3.08 -18.79 -2.98
N CYS A 380 1.91 -18.35 -3.47
CA CYS A 380 0.61 -18.63 -2.89
C CYS A 380 0.31 -20.14 -2.88
N SER A 381 0.58 -20.83 -3.99
CA SER A 381 0.42 -22.29 -4.10
C SER A 381 1.40 -23.06 -3.20
N ALA A 382 2.68 -22.64 -3.17
CA ALA A 382 3.71 -23.29 -2.37
C ALA A 382 3.42 -23.26 -0.87
N HIS A 383 2.80 -22.18 -0.38
CA HIS A 383 2.51 -21.99 1.05
C HIS A 383 1.06 -22.35 1.43
N ARG A 384 0.20 -22.68 0.45
CA ARG A 384 -1.24 -22.94 0.64
C ARG A 384 -1.94 -21.81 1.42
N GLU A 385 -1.63 -20.57 1.05
CA GLU A 385 -2.18 -19.37 1.67
C GLU A 385 -3.20 -18.69 0.74
N ASP A 386 -3.97 -17.75 1.29
CA ASP A 386 -4.79 -16.83 0.49
C ASP A 386 -3.89 -15.77 -0.22
N LEU A 387 -4.47 -15.08 -1.20
CA LEU A 387 -3.73 -14.03 -1.92
C LEU A 387 -3.39 -12.85 -1.02
N GLU A 388 -4.25 -12.49 -0.06
CA GLU A 388 -4.03 -11.33 0.81
C GLU A 388 -2.80 -11.50 1.69
N ARG A 389 -2.65 -12.66 2.33
CA ARG A 389 -1.46 -13.01 3.11
C ARG A 389 -0.22 -13.04 2.23
N THR A 390 -0.35 -13.57 1.01
CA THR A 390 0.76 -13.59 0.05
C THR A 390 1.18 -12.17 -0.33
N PHE A 391 0.23 -11.25 -0.58
CA PHE A 391 0.52 -9.84 -0.88
C PHE A 391 1.22 -9.16 0.29
N VAL A 392 0.71 -9.31 1.52
CA VAL A 392 1.31 -8.75 2.73
C VAL A 392 2.74 -9.26 2.92
N ARG A 393 2.94 -10.59 2.83
CA ARG A 393 4.26 -11.22 2.98
C ARG A 393 5.26 -10.78 1.93
N MET A 394 4.81 -10.59 0.69
CA MET A 394 5.67 -10.14 -0.41
C MET A 394 5.80 -8.61 -0.48
N GLY A 395 5.16 -7.85 0.42
CA GLY A 395 5.17 -6.39 0.40
C GLY A 395 4.52 -5.79 -0.85
N VAL A 396 3.54 -6.48 -1.44
CA VAL A 396 2.81 -6.04 -2.62
C VAL A 396 1.61 -5.21 -2.19
N TYR A 397 1.66 -3.90 -2.45
CA TYR A 397 0.52 -3.02 -2.26
C TYR A 397 -0.42 -3.06 -3.47
N LEU A 398 -1.72 -3.19 -3.22
CA LEU A 398 -2.78 -3.03 -4.20
C LEU A 398 -3.79 -2.00 -3.69
N PRO A 399 -4.27 -1.07 -4.54
CA PRO A 399 -5.33 -0.14 -4.15
C PRO A 399 -6.58 -0.87 -3.66
N THR A 400 -7.35 -0.25 -2.77
CA THR A 400 -8.64 -0.80 -2.28
C THR A 400 -9.60 -1.16 -3.42
N SER A 401 -9.56 -0.41 -4.53
CA SER A 401 -10.32 -0.65 -5.76
C SER A 401 -9.89 -1.91 -6.55
N MET A 402 -8.78 -2.54 -6.17
CA MET A 402 -8.21 -3.72 -6.83
C MET A 402 -8.12 -4.93 -5.88
N GLN A 403 -8.51 -4.77 -4.62
CA GLN A 403 -8.51 -5.83 -3.60
C GLN A 403 -9.70 -6.79 -3.72
N TRP A 404 -10.57 -6.64 -4.72
CA TRP A 404 -11.82 -7.39 -4.81
C TRP A 404 -11.62 -8.71 -5.55
N SER A 405 -12.43 -9.71 -5.22
CA SER A 405 -12.59 -10.92 -6.02
C SER A 405 -13.51 -10.62 -7.21
N TRP A 406 -12.92 -10.45 -8.39
CA TRP A 406 -13.58 -10.14 -9.66
C TRP A 406 -14.38 -11.30 -10.28
N VAL A 407 -14.72 -12.34 -9.51
CA VAL A 407 -15.15 -13.62 -10.09
C VAL A 407 -16.62 -13.89 -9.82
#